data_AF-G7LFR3-F1
#
_entry.id   AF-G7LFR3-F1
#
_cell.length_a   1.000
_cell.length_b   1.000
_cell.length_c   1.000
_cell.angle_alpha   90.00
_cell.angle_beta   90.00
_cell.angle_gamma   90.00
#
_symmetry.space_group_name_H-M   'P 1'
#
loop_
_entity.id
_entity.type
_entity.pdbx_description
1 polymer ?
#
loop_
_entity_poly.entity_id
_entity_poly.type
_entity_poly.pdbx_seq_one_letter_code
_entity_poly.pdbx_strand_id
1 'polypeptide(L)'
;MKVKKGWLAVQVGSEEEHSQVDGVTVSDSQRFLIPISYLYHPLFNHLLDKAYEIYGYNTDGPLKLPCSVDDFLHLRWRIEKESTPYHHHHQHHHHHLIPHALYFNSC
;
A
#
# COMPACT_ATOMS: atom_id res chain seq x y z
N MET A 1 -8.36 4.49 19.20
CA MET A 1 -9.54 4.16 18.37
C MET A 1 -9.58 2.66 18.17
N LYS A 2 -10.67 1.96 18.53
CA LYS A 2 -10.79 0.51 18.24
C LYS A 2 -11.07 0.36 16.75
N VAL A 3 -10.08 -0.04 15.97
CA VAL A 3 -10.29 -0.38 14.55
C VAL A 3 -11.19 -1.61 14.47
N LYS A 4 -12.27 -1.53 13.68
CA LYS A 4 -13.12 -2.68 13.40
C LYS A 4 -12.27 -3.71 12.65
N LYS A 5 -12.19 -4.93 13.19
CA LYS A 5 -11.55 -6.06 12.50
C LYS A 5 -12.51 -6.63 11.47
N GLY A 6 -12.00 -6.96 10.29
CA GLY A 6 -12.80 -7.52 9.21
C GLY A 6 -12.17 -7.28 7.85
N TRP A 7 -12.86 -7.76 6.82
CA TRP A 7 -12.46 -7.64 5.43
C TRP A 7 -13.49 -6.79 4.67
N LEU A 8 -13.01 -5.98 3.74
CA LEU A 8 -13.79 -5.17 2.84
C LEU A 8 -13.56 -5.65 1.40
N ALA A 9 -14.63 -5.82 0.64
CA ALA A 9 -14.54 -6.04 -0.79
C ALA A 9 -14.36 -4.71 -1.53
N VAL A 10 -13.34 -4.63 -2.38
CA VAL A 10 -13.07 -3.49 -3.25
C VAL A 10 -13.00 -3.95 -4.71
N GLN A 11 -13.46 -3.11 -5.62
CA GLN A 11 -13.34 -3.30 -7.06
C GLN A 11 -12.32 -2.30 -7.61
N VAL A 12 -11.29 -2.81 -8.27
CA VAL A 12 -10.13 -2.03 -8.73
C VAL A 12 -10.06 -2.14 -10.24
N GLY A 13 -10.04 -1.02 -10.94
CA GLY A 13 -9.82 -0.96 -12.38
C GLY A 13 -9.92 0.49 -12.85
N SER A 14 -9.22 0.82 -13.94
CA SER A 14 -9.41 2.11 -14.60
C SER A 14 -10.62 2.06 -15.53
N GLU A 15 -11.29 3.19 -15.72
CA GLU A 15 -12.42 3.33 -16.66
C GLU A 15 -11.98 3.52 -18.11
N GLU A 16 -10.66 3.61 -18.33
CA GLU A 16 -10.07 4.00 -19.61
C GLU A 16 -10.20 2.93 -20.72
N GLU A 17 -10.45 1.66 -20.36
CA GLU A 17 -10.67 0.57 -21.32
C GLU A 17 -12.14 0.14 -21.42
N HIS A 18 -13.04 1.11 -21.68
CA HIS A 18 -14.35 0.77 -22.25
C HIS A 18 -14.18 0.46 -23.74
N SER A 19 -13.59 -0.69 -24.06
CA SER A 19 -13.63 -1.22 -25.42
C SER A 19 -15.06 -1.68 -25.71
N GLN A 20 -15.87 -0.79 -26.28
CA GLN A 20 -17.18 -1.15 -26.81
C GLN A 20 -16.98 -2.12 -27.99
N VAL A 21 -17.18 -3.41 -27.72
CA VAL A 21 -17.34 -4.43 -28.76
C VAL A 21 -18.73 -5.03 -28.55
N ASP A 22 -19.62 -4.84 -29.53
CA ASP A 22 -20.95 -5.45 -29.58
C ASP A 22 -21.87 -5.23 -28.36
N GLY A 23 -21.82 -4.05 -27.74
CA GLY A 23 -22.72 -3.69 -26.63
C GLY A 23 -22.41 -4.39 -25.30
N VAL A 24 -21.31 -5.13 -25.23
CA VAL A 24 -20.79 -5.71 -23.99
C VAL A 24 -19.66 -4.82 -23.48
N THR A 25 -19.86 -4.19 -22.33
CA THR A 25 -18.81 -3.45 -21.62
C THR A 25 -17.95 -4.45 -20.86
N VAL A 26 -16.77 -4.76 -21.39
CA VAL A 26 -15.73 -5.47 -20.64
C VAL A 26 -14.96 -4.41 -19.86
N SER A 27 -15.15 -4.38 -18.54
CA SER A 27 -14.34 -3.57 -17.66
C SER A 27 -13.23 -4.47 -17.10
N ASP A 28 -11.98 -4.09 -17.28
CA ASP A 28 -10.81 -4.75 -16.70
C ASP A 28 -10.66 -4.45 -15.19
N SER A 29 -11.79 -4.51 -14.48
CA SER A 29 -11.83 -4.33 -13.04
C SER A 29 -11.84 -5.67 -12.30
N GLN A 30 -10.96 -5.78 -11.31
CA GLN A 30 -10.80 -6.96 -10.47
C GLN A 30 -11.28 -6.70 -9.04
N ARG A 31 -11.83 -7.74 -8.41
CA ARG A 31 -12.29 -7.68 -7.01
C ARG A 31 -11.24 -8.20 -6.05
N PHE A 32 -11.02 -7.47 -4.96
CA PHE A 32 -10.10 -7.83 -3.89
C PHE A 32 -10.78 -7.76 -2.53
N LEU A 33 -10.33 -8.62 -1.60
CA LEU A 33 -10.63 -8.50 -0.18
C LEU A 33 -9.43 -7.87 0.52
N ILE A 34 -9.65 -6.77 1.23
CA ILE A 34 -8.63 -6.08 2.02
C ILE A 34 -9.03 -6.00 3.49
N PRO A 35 -8.08 -5.95 4.43
CA PRO A 35 -8.39 -5.63 5.81
C PRO A 35 -9.02 -4.24 5.92
N ILE A 36 -10.05 -4.10 6.78
CA ILE A 36 -10.67 -2.79 7.08
C ILE A 36 -9.63 -1.79 7.62
N SER A 37 -8.52 -2.25 8.19
CA SER A 37 -7.43 -1.38 8.66
C SER A 37 -6.81 -0.52 7.55
N TYR A 38 -6.92 -0.93 6.28
CA TYR A 38 -6.40 -0.16 5.14
C TYR A 38 -7.10 1.19 5.00
N LEU A 39 -8.39 1.28 5.37
CA LEU A 39 -9.17 2.52 5.34
C LEU A 39 -8.65 3.61 6.28
N TYR A 40 -7.69 3.29 7.15
CA TYR A 40 -7.06 4.24 8.06
C TYR A 40 -5.62 4.56 7.65
N HIS A 41 -5.12 3.97 6.56
CA HIS A 41 -3.79 4.21 6.07
C HIS A 41 -3.76 5.48 5.19
N PRO A 42 -2.85 6.44 5.42
CA PRO A 42 -2.79 7.68 4.64
C PRO A 42 -2.70 7.47 3.12
N LEU A 43 -1.89 6.49 2.68
CA LEU A 43 -1.78 6.14 1.25
C LEU A 43 -3.10 5.65 0.66
N PHE A 44 -3.92 4.96 1.45
CA PHE A 44 -5.22 4.48 1.00
C PHE A 44 -6.26 5.60 1.01
N ASN A 45 -6.20 6.53 1.99
CA ASN A 45 -7.10 7.68 2.05
C ASN A 45 -7.04 8.52 0.78
N HIS A 46 -5.84 8.76 0.23
CA HIS A 46 -5.73 9.50 -1.04
C HIS A 46 -6.45 8.79 -2.20
N LEU A 47 -6.45 7.46 -2.21
CA LEU A 47 -7.19 6.68 -3.20
C LEU A 47 -8.71 6.73 -2.96
N LEU A 48 -9.14 6.77 -1.70
CA LEU A 48 -10.54 6.97 -1.33
C LEU A 48 -11.06 8.34 -1.73
N ASP A 49 -10.27 9.39 -1.59
CA ASP A 49 -10.65 10.75 -1.98
C ASP A 49 -10.91 10.80 -3.49
N LYS A 50 -10.01 10.22 -4.30
CA LYS A 50 -10.22 10.09 -5.76
C LYS A 50 -11.45 9.26 -6.10
N ALA A 51 -11.65 8.14 -5.41
CA ALA A 51 -12.83 7.31 -5.59
C ALA A 51 -14.10 8.11 -5.30
N TYR A 52 -14.10 8.92 -4.24
CA TYR A 52 -15.22 9.76 -3.89
C TYR A 52 -15.48 10.85 -4.93
N GLU A 53 -14.45 11.50 -5.46
CA GLU A 53 -14.57 12.52 -6.51
C GLU A 53 -15.20 11.96 -7.80
N ILE A 54 -14.87 10.73 -8.17
CA ILE A 54 -15.35 10.08 -9.41
C ILE A 54 -16.72 9.43 -9.21
N TYR A 55 -16.90 8.67 -8.13
CA TYR A 55 -18.08 7.83 -7.92
C TYR A 55 -19.13 8.42 -6.98
N GLY A 56 -18.76 9.41 -6.17
CA GLY A 56 -19.61 9.97 -5.14
C GLY A 56 -19.91 8.99 -3.99
N TYR A 57 -20.93 9.31 -3.19
CA TYR A 57 -21.35 8.49 -2.05
C TYR A 57 -22.40 7.41 -2.39
N ASN A 58 -23.05 7.52 -3.56
CA ASN A 58 -24.12 6.62 -3.98
C ASN A 58 -23.57 5.56 -4.95
N THR A 59 -22.86 4.58 -4.39
CA THR A 59 -22.45 3.39 -5.13
C THR A 59 -23.10 2.16 -4.54
N ASP A 60 -23.93 1.48 -5.33
CA ASP A 60 -24.42 0.15 -4.96
C ASP A 60 -23.32 -0.89 -5.18
N GLY A 61 -22.94 -1.60 -4.12
CA GLY A 61 -22.00 -2.71 -4.17
C GLY A 61 -20.61 -2.41 -3.55
N PRO A 62 -19.57 -3.16 -3.96
CA PRO A 62 -18.21 -2.99 -3.46
C PRO A 62 -17.66 -1.59 -3.73
N LEU A 63 -16.80 -1.11 -2.83
CA LEU A 63 -16.09 0.16 -3.00
C LEU A 63 -15.22 0.11 -4.27
N LYS A 64 -15.46 1.03 -5.21
CA LYS A 64 -14.69 1.15 -6.45
C LYS A 64 -13.46 2.03 -6.24
N LEU A 65 -12.32 1.62 -6.77
CA LEU A 65 -11.05 2.34 -6.66
C LEU A 65 -10.55 2.70 -8.06
N PRO A 66 -10.36 4.00 -8.38
CA PRO A 66 -9.98 4.47 -9.70
C PRO A 66 -8.46 4.38 -9.88
N CYS A 67 -7.95 3.15 -9.93
CA CYS A 67 -6.55 2.89 -10.23
C CYS A 67 -6.40 1.56 -10.97
N SER A 68 -5.26 1.38 -11.62
CA SER A 68 -4.91 0.10 -12.22
C SER A 68 -4.78 -0.99 -11.15
N VAL A 69 -4.92 -2.24 -11.57
CA VAL A 69 -4.70 -3.39 -10.67
C VAL A 69 -3.25 -3.42 -10.17
N ASP A 70 -2.28 -3.14 -11.03
CA ASP A 70 -0.85 -3.07 -10.66
C ASP A 70 -0.57 -2.02 -9.59
N ASP A 71 -1.11 -0.81 -9.74
CA ASP A 71 -0.94 0.26 -8.75
C ASP A 71 -1.54 -0.12 -7.39
N PHE A 72 -2.69 -0.78 -7.40
CA PHE A 72 -3.33 -1.26 -6.19
C PHE A 72 -2.51 -2.35 -5.50
N LEU A 73 -1.96 -3.30 -6.25
CA LEU A 73 -1.10 -4.35 -5.70
C LEU A 73 0.19 -3.75 -5.10
N HIS A 74 0.77 -2.74 -5.77
CA HIS A 74 1.92 -2.02 -5.23
C HIS A 74 1.58 -1.25 -3.95
N LEU A 75 0.44 -0.55 -3.92
CA LEU A 75 -0.07 0.13 -2.73
C LEU A 75 -0.28 -0.86 -1.58
N ARG A 76 -0.92 -1.98 -1.85
CA ARG A 76 -1.16 -3.06 -0.88
C ARG A 76 0.14 -3.55 -0.27
N TRP A 77 1.14 -3.87 -1.10
CA TRP A 77 2.46 -4.30 -0.63
C TRP A 77 3.12 -3.26 0.29
N ARG A 78 3.02 -1.96 -0.04
CA ARG A 78 3.56 -0.87 0.79
C ARG A 78 2.89 -0.81 2.16
N ILE A 79 1.56 -0.86 2.20
CA ILE A 79 0.77 -0.85 3.45
C ILE A 79 1.14 -2.05 4.32
N GLU A 80 1.24 -3.25 3.72
CA GLU A 80 1.60 -4.47 4.44
C GLU A 80 3.02 -4.38 5.03
N LYS A 81 3.98 -3.83 4.27
CA LYS A 81 5.36 -3.64 4.74
C LYS A 81 5.47 -2.65 5.89
N GLU A 82 4.78 -1.51 5.83
CA GLU A 82 4.74 -0.52 6.92
C GLU A 82 4.09 -1.05 8.20
N SER A 83 3.22 -2.06 8.08
CA SER A 83 2.58 -2.71 9.24
C SER A 83 3.47 -3.70 10.01
N THR A 84 4.71 -3.95 9.56
CA THR A 84 5.68 -4.82 10.25
C THR A 84 6.56 -4.02 11.23
N PRO A 85 6.45 -4.20 12.57
CA PRO A 85 7.16 -3.34 13.55
C PRO A 85 8.63 -3.68 13.80
N TYR A 86 9.21 -4.64 13.08
CA TYR A 86 10.59 -5.08 13.24
C TYR A 86 11.07 -5.22 11.80
N HIS A 87 12.03 -4.45 11.29
CA HIS A 87 13.46 -4.67 11.43
C HIS A 87 14.20 -3.31 11.38
N HIS A 88 14.41 -2.67 12.53
CA HIS A 88 15.57 -1.80 12.71
C HIS A 88 16.73 -2.67 13.14
N HIS A 89 17.50 -3.20 12.19
CA HIS A 89 18.81 -3.75 12.52
C HIS A 89 19.78 -2.57 12.70
N HIS A 90 19.80 -2.04 13.92
CA HIS A 90 20.84 -1.15 14.39
C HIS A 90 22.11 -1.99 14.56
N GLN A 91 22.96 -2.09 13.54
CA GLN A 91 24.29 -2.67 13.70
C GLN A 91 25.20 -1.65 14.41
N HIS A 92 25.05 -1.58 15.72
CA HIS A 92 26.10 -1.08 16.62
C HIS A 92 26.52 -2.23 17.52
N HIS A 93 27.58 -2.95 17.14
CA HIS A 93 28.42 -3.64 18.12
C HIS A 93 29.89 -3.56 17.71
N HIS A 94 30.65 -2.96 18.62
CA HIS A 94 32.09 -2.81 18.64
C HIS A 94 32.85 -4.14 18.70
N HIS A 95 34.13 -4.03 18.34
CA HIS A 95 35.29 -4.90 18.63
C HIS A 95 35.59 -6.04 17.64
N HIS A 96 36.53 -5.77 16.73
CA HIS A 96 37.65 -6.66 16.47
C HIS A 96 38.93 -5.86 16.20
N LEU A 97 40.04 -6.40 16.72
CA LEU A 97 41.30 -5.74 17.01
C LEU A 97 42.13 -5.35 15.77
N ILE A 98 42.76 -4.19 15.81
CA ILE A 98 44.02 -3.91 15.09
C ILE A 98 45.00 -3.31 16.09
N PRO A 99 46.05 -4.02 16.55
CA PRO A 99 47.15 -3.40 17.25
C PRO A 99 48.37 -3.38 16.33
N HIS A 100 48.42 -2.44 15.39
CA HIS A 100 49.68 -2.14 14.72
C HIS A 100 49.90 -0.63 14.61
N ALA A 101 50.90 -0.21 15.39
CA ALA A 101 51.70 1.01 15.23
C ALA A 101 50.98 2.35 15.42
N LEU A 102 50.76 2.73 16.68
CA LEU A 102 50.82 4.15 17.04
C LEU A 102 52.28 4.56 17.20
N TYR A 103 52.79 5.15 16.12
CA TYR A 103 53.97 6.00 16.12
C TYR A 103 53.54 7.40 16.60
N PHE A 104 53.93 7.82 17.81
CA PHE A 104 54.49 9.16 18.12
C PHE A 104 54.77 9.34 19.63
N ASN A 105 56.06 9.30 19.96
CA ASN A 105 56.86 10.17 20.85
C ASN A 105 56.27 10.73 22.16
N SER A 106 56.95 10.46 23.29
CA SER A 106 57.79 11.44 24.02
C SER A 106 58.01 11.06 25.49
N CYS A 107 59.23 11.40 25.95
CA CYS A 107 59.80 11.32 27.30
C CYS A 107 60.39 9.96 27.73
#